data_AF-A0A2W5G9Z3-F1
#
_entry.id   AF-A0A2W5G9Z3-F1
#
_cell.length_a   1.000
_cell.length_b   1.000
_cell.length_c   1.000
_cell.angle_alpha   90.00
_cell.angle_beta   90.00
_cell.angle_gamma   90.00
#
_symmetry.space_group_name_H-M   'P 1'
#
loop_
_entity.id
_entity.type
_entity.pdbx_description
1 polymer ?
#
loop_
_entity_poly.entity_id
_entity_poly.type
_entity_poly.pdbx_seq_one_letter_code
_entity_poly.pdbx_strand_id
1 'polypeptide(L)'
;GMSDAPLLPYQDRWNRDRTPVKFCEKSRRVGLSYGDAAESAMLAAQLKSEGGMNTYYISYNKEMTETYIKDVGEWAKKYNLAASEFEEVVLEDEKDGADDYNFETIKKAVELCIEKSGPVHINIPLTEPLYNLLEELPVMPAVEKTIQKKNYELPSNLVADWHTSKRIMILAGTLSPNPELEAQLSQLVKNHTVVVLTEMNSNLQHDKFFAHIDRYITDFSDEDYHTYAPDLLITIGQNVVSKRVKQFLRKAKPKQHWHIDEYWQPDTYYALTQKIETKPEIFFSKLLKSINLEPRPYFNLWDVLKDKKDAKHEEYLNKAPFSDFYLFKQLSNQIPANYRVHFSNSSAIRYAQLFEYQKYDVYCNRGTSGIDGCTSTAMGFAMMEDEPTILITGDLSFFYDINGLWNQYIPPYT
;
A
#
# COMPACT_ATOMS: atom_id res chain seq x y z
N GLY A 1 4.65 29.80 -4.48
CA GLY A 1 3.44 30.20 -3.74
C GLY A 1 2.64 28.94 -3.50
N MET A 2 2.24 28.71 -2.25
CA MET A 2 2.11 27.39 -1.58
C MET A 2 3.48 26.80 -1.22
N SER A 3 3.64 26.48 0.06
CA SER A 3 4.88 26.05 0.70
C SER A 3 5.06 24.54 0.52
N ASP A 4 6.17 24.13 -0.08
CA ASP A 4 6.67 22.74 -0.10
C ASP A 4 7.13 22.24 1.29
N ALA A 5 6.62 22.84 2.37
CA ALA A 5 6.94 22.43 3.72
C ALA A 5 6.04 21.25 4.11
N PRO A 6 6.59 20.12 4.58
CA PRO A 6 5.82 18.95 5.01
C PRO A 6 5.02 19.17 6.31
N LEU A 7 4.98 20.42 6.79
CA LEU A 7 4.34 20.87 8.01
C LEU A 7 3.38 22.02 7.70
N LEU A 8 2.27 22.06 8.43
CA LEU A 8 1.32 23.17 8.34
C LEU A 8 2.00 24.48 8.79
N PRO A 9 1.63 25.66 8.25
CA PRO A 9 2.33 26.91 8.53
C PRO A 9 2.52 27.25 10.01
N TYR A 10 1.58 26.87 10.89
CA TYR A 10 1.75 27.09 12.33
C TYR A 10 2.72 26.11 13.01
N GLN A 11 2.83 24.87 12.50
CA GLN A 11 3.82 23.90 12.97
C GLN A 11 5.21 24.33 12.53
N ASP A 12 5.35 24.80 11.29
CA ASP A 12 6.60 25.35 10.78
C ASP A 12 7.02 26.60 11.57
N ARG A 13 6.09 27.53 11.85
CA ARG A 13 6.38 28.67 12.75
C ARG A 13 6.81 28.21 14.16
N TRP A 14 6.14 27.21 14.73
CA TRP A 14 6.51 26.64 16.03
C TRP A 14 7.89 26.00 16.01
N ASN A 15 8.25 25.33 14.91
CA ASN A 15 9.52 24.67 14.76
C ASN A 15 10.64 25.66 14.51
N ARG A 16 10.41 26.77 13.80
CA ARG A 16 11.40 27.83 13.55
C ARG A 16 11.70 28.71 14.77
N ASP A 17 10.83 28.71 15.77
CA ASP A 17 11.07 29.44 17.01
C ASP A 17 12.24 28.80 17.79
N ARG A 18 13.33 29.55 17.91
CA ARG A 18 14.58 29.15 18.60
C ARG A 18 14.66 29.69 20.04
N THR A 19 13.58 30.24 20.58
CA THR A 19 13.55 30.76 21.94
C THR A 19 13.80 29.63 22.95
N PRO A 20 14.59 29.83 24.02
CA PRO A 20 14.90 28.77 24.99
C PRO A 20 13.65 28.15 25.67
N VAL A 21 12.56 28.92 25.74
CA VAL A 21 11.26 28.46 26.20
C VAL A 21 10.18 29.01 25.27
N LYS A 22 9.36 28.13 24.71
CA LYS A 22 8.25 28.46 23.83
C LYS A 22 6.92 27.97 24.40
N PHE A 23 5.91 28.82 24.33
CA PHE A 23 4.55 28.52 24.76
C PHE A 23 3.60 28.73 23.59
N CYS A 24 2.63 27.83 23.43
CA CYS A 24 1.55 28.01 22.46
C CYS A 24 0.21 27.70 23.09
N GLU A 25 -0.78 28.49 22.73
CA GLU A 25 -2.16 28.10 22.91
C GLU A 25 -2.54 27.13 21.79
N LYS A 26 -3.15 25.99 22.15
CA LYS A 26 -3.57 24.98 21.18
C LYS A 26 -4.92 24.40 21.54
N SER A 27 -5.70 24.05 20.52
CA SER A 27 -6.88 23.20 20.69
C SER A 27 -6.48 21.71 20.70
N ARG A 28 -7.45 20.81 20.94
CA ARG A 28 -7.19 19.36 20.94
C ARG A 28 -6.90 18.88 19.51
N ARG A 29 -5.90 17.99 19.38
CA ARG A 29 -5.55 17.28 18.13
C ARG A 29 -5.12 18.16 16.94
N VAL A 30 -4.47 19.29 17.20
CA VAL A 30 -3.88 20.15 16.15
C VAL A 30 -2.53 19.65 15.63
N GLY A 31 -2.13 18.41 15.88
CA GLY A 31 -0.86 17.86 15.35
C GLY A 31 0.42 18.61 15.75
N LEU A 32 0.40 19.50 16.75
CA LEU A 32 1.59 20.30 17.07
C LEU A 32 2.76 19.42 17.55
N SER A 33 2.46 18.39 18.33
CA SER A 33 3.46 17.40 18.78
C SER A 33 4.05 16.60 17.61
N TYR A 34 3.28 16.33 16.56
CA TYR A 34 3.76 15.66 15.36
C TYR A 34 4.73 16.54 14.57
N GLY A 35 4.44 17.85 14.48
CA GLY A 35 5.37 18.82 13.89
C GLY A 35 6.65 19.00 14.72
N ASP A 36 6.51 19.11 16.04
CA ASP A 36 7.63 19.22 16.97
C ASP A 36 8.51 17.96 17.00
N ALA A 37 7.92 16.78 16.80
CA ALA A 37 8.66 15.52 16.63
C ALA A 37 9.59 15.55 15.40
N ALA A 38 9.18 16.23 14.32
CA ALA A 38 10.01 16.42 13.13
C ALA A 38 11.29 17.23 13.45
N GLU A 39 11.13 18.35 14.17
CA GLU A 39 12.26 19.16 14.63
C GLU A 39 13.14 18.39 15.61
N SER A 40 12.54 17.62 16.51
CA SER A 40 13.30 16.81 17.47
C SER A 40 14.16 15.76 16.78
N ALA A 41 13.65 15.12 15.72
CA ALA A 41 14.45 14.19 14.92
C ALA A 41 15.66 14.89 14.26
N MET A 42 15.47 16.11 13.74
CA MET A 42 16.55 16.89 13.12
C MET A 42 17.59 17.37 14.15
N LEU A 43 17.15 17.93 15.28
CA LEU A 43 18.03 18.40 16.35
C LEU A 43 18.85 17.25 16.97
N ALA A 44 18.25 16.07 17.11
CA ALA A 44 18.96 14.89 17.59
C ALA A 44 19.95 14.32 16.56
N ALA A 45 19.72 14.57 15.26
CA ALA A 45 20.60 14.11 14.18
C ALA A 45 21.77 15.06 13.86
N GLN A 46 21.70 16.33 14.28
CA GLN A 46 22.75 17.32 14.04
C GLN A 46 24.05 16.99 14.79
N LEU A 47 25.17 17.45 14.22
CA LEU A 47 26.45 17.39 14.91
C LEU A 47 26.42 18.28 16.16
N LYS A 48 27.12 17.87 17.21
CA LYS A 48 27.23 18.67 18.44
C LYS A 48 27.81 20.08 18.19
N SER A 49 28.68 20.23 17.20
CA SER A 49 29.24 21.51 16.76
C SER A 49 28.21 22.44 16.12
N GLU A 50 27.10 21.89 15.63
CA GLU A 50 26.01 22.61 14.96
C GLU A 50 24.81 22.83 15.89
N GLY A 51 24.97 22.49 17.18
CA GLY A 51 23.91 22.62 18.19
C GLY A 51 23.09 21.36 18.41
N GLY A 52 23.48 20.23 17.82
CA GLY A 52 22.82 18.94 18.02
C GLY A 52 22.79 18.53 19.48
N MET A 53 21.61 18.08 19.93
CA MET A 53 21.38 17.73 21.33
C MET A 53 20.34 16.64 21.49
N ASN A 54 20.39 15.95 22.64
CA ASN A 54 19.35 15.00 23.01
C ASN A 54 18.02 15.74 23.21
N THR A 55 16.95 15.17 22.64
CA THR A 55 15.59 15.68 22.80
C THR A 55 14.83 14.80 23.79
N TYR A 56 14.13 15.42 24.73
CA TYR A 56 13.32 14.72 25.73
C TYR A 56 11.88 15.19 25.65
N TYR A 57 10.94 14.24 25.68
CA TYR A 57 9.50 14.53 25.67
C TYR A 57 8.83 14.01 26.93
N ILE A 58 8.07 14.88 27.59
CA ILE A 58 7.30 14.53 28.78
C ILE A 58 5.83 14.80 28.49
N SER A 59 4.99 13.81 28.76
CA SER A 59 3.54 13.94 28.74
C SER A 59 2.92 13.35 29.99
N TYR A 60 1.64 13.62 30.22
CA TYR A 60 0.92 13.18 31.42
C TYR A 60 0.50 11.71 31.38
N ASN A 61 0.66 11.01 30.25
CA ASN A 61 0.35 9.58 30.15
C ASN A 61 1.33 8.83 29.23
N LYS A 62 1.44 7.51 29.43
CA LYS A 62 2.38 6.66 28.72
C LYS A 62 2.12 6.61 27.20
N GLU A 63 0.85 6.54 26.78
CA GLU A 63 0.46 6.39 25.37
C GLU A 63 0.88 7.60 24.52
N MET A 64 0.75 8.82 25.06
CA MET A 64 1.18 10.04 24.38
C MET A 64 2.70 10.12 24.24
N THR A 65 3.43 9.72 25.28
CA THR A 65 4.90 9.64 25.21
C THR A 65 5.35 8.61 24.17
N GLU A 66 4.74 7.42 24.13
CA GLU A 66 5.04 6.40 23.12
C GLU A 66 4.70 6.87 21.70
N THR A 67 3.59 7.59 21.53
CA THR A 67 3.20 8.16 20.23
C THR A 67 4.23 9.18 19.76
N TYR A 68 4.66 10.10 20.61
CA TYR A 68 5.69 11.09 20.25
C TYR A 68 7.01 10.42 19.85
N ILE A 69 7.46 9.40 20.59
CA ILE A 69 8.69 8.66 20.26
C ILE A 69 8.56 7.97 18.89
N LYS A 70 7.39 7.40 18.58
CA LYS A 70 7.11 6.82 17.27
C LYS A 70 7.14 7.88 16.16
N ASP A 71 6.50 9.02 16.37
CA ASP A 71 6.49 10.14 15.43
C ASP A 71 7.93 10.63 15.12
N VAL A 72 8.78 10.78 16.15
CA VAL A 72 10.21 11.13 15.99
C VAL A 72 10.94 10.06 15.17
N GLY A 73 10.72 8.77 15.48
CA GLY A 73 11.33 7.67 14.74
C GLY A 73 10.86 7.59 13.28
N GLU A 74 9.60 7.89 13.01
CA GLU A 74 9.07 7.98 11.64
C GLU A 74 9.67 9.17 10.88
N TRP A 75 9.80 10.33 11.51
CA TRP A 75 10.47 11.48 10.90
C TRP A 75 11.93 11.19 10.59
N ALA A 76 12.68 10.61 11.54
CA ALA A 76 14.06 10.21 11.31
C ALA A 76 14.20 9.25 10.12
N LYS A 77 13.28 8.28 9.97
CA LYS A 77 13.25 7.40 8.80
C LYS A 77 12.94 8.14 7.51
N LYS A 78 11.97 9.07 7.51
CA LYS A 78 11.63 9.89 6.33
C LYS A 78 12.80 10.78 5.92
N TYR A 79 13.47 11.41 6.88
CA TYR A 79 14.67 12.22 6.62
C TYR A 79 15.83 11.35 6.11
N ASN A 80 16.05 10.18 6.70
CA ASN A 80 17.08 9.27 6.23
C ASN A 80 16.77 8.73 4.83
N LEU A 81 15.51 8.41 4.55
CA LEU A 81 15.06 7.96 3.24
C LEU A 81 15.36 9.04 2.20
N ALA A 82 14.90 10.27 2.44
CA ALA A 82 15.22 11.43 1.61
C ALA A 82 16.75 11.56 1.43
N ALA A 83 17.52 11.62 2.51
CA ALA A 83 18.97 11.76 2.46
C ALA A 83 19.68 10.60 1.72
N SER A 84 19.10 9.40 1.72
CA SER A 84 19.64 8.22 1.02
C SER A 84 19.16 8.07 -0.42
N GLU A 85 18.04 8.70 -0.79
CA GLU A 85 17.43 8.66 -2.12
C GLU A 85 17.85 9.84 -3.01
N PHE A 86 18.39 10.92 -2.43
CA PHE A 86 18.93 12.05 -3.20
C PHE A 86 20.32 11.74 -3.78
N GLU A 87 20.37 11.19 -4.99
CA GLU A 87 21.43 11.52 -5.93
C GLU A 87 21.02 12.81 -6.67
N GLU A 88 21.49 13.98 -6.21
CA GLU A 88 21.32 15.22 -6.95
C GLU A 88 22.32 15.22 -8.12
N VAL A 89 21.82 14.89 -9.32
CA VAL A 89 22.60 14.93 -10.55
C VAL A 89 22.08 16.05 -11.43
N VAL A 90 22.95 17.02 -11.72
CA VAL A 90 22.67 18.11 -12.64
C VAL A 90 23.14 17.66 -14.02
N LEU A 91 22.20 17.58 -14.97
CA LEU A 91 22.55 17.33 -16.37
C LEU A 91 23.38 18.51 -16.90
N GLU A 92 24.39 18.19 -17.71
CA GLU A 92 25.39 19.14 -18.19
C GLU A 92 25.16 19.42 -19.68
N ASP A 93 25.31 20.67 -20.11
CA ASP A 93 25.04 21.08 -21.51
C ASP A 93 26.28 21.74 -22.15
N GLU A 94 27.25 22.19 -21.34
CA GLU A 94 28.35 23.04 -21.82
C GLU A 94 29.70 22.32 -21.94
N LYS A 95 29.80 21.07 -21.46
CA LYS A 95 31.07 20.33 -21.41
C LYS A 95 31.20 19.28 -22.51
N ASP A 96 32.42 19.07 -23.00
CA ASP A 96 32.74 17.93 -23.86
C ASP A 96 32.34 16.61 -23.19
N GLY A 97 31.51 15.81 -23.86
CA GLY A 97 30.97 14.55 -23.32
C GLY A 97 29.67 14.68 -22.51
N ALA A 98 29.03 15.86 -22.51
CA ALA A 98 27.73 16.10 -21.89
C ALA A 98 26.64 15.09 -22.32
N ASP A 99 26.54 14.80 -23.62
CA ASP A 99 25.53 13.87 -24.15
C ASP A 99 25.63 12.47 -23.56
N ASP A 100 26.84 11.90 -23.52
CA ASP A 100 27.09 10.57 -22.96
C ASP A 100 26.81 10.54 -21.45
N TYR A 101 27.23 11.59 -20.73
CA TYR A 101 26.97 11.74 -19.31
C TYR A 101 25.46 11.82 -18.99
N ASN A 102 24.74 12.63 -19.76
CA ASN A 102 23.30 12.81 -19.61
C ASN A 102 22.54 11.53 -19.95
N PHE A 103 22.94 10.84 -21.02
CA PHE A 103 22.37 9.56 -21.40
C PHE A 103 22.49 8.51 -20.29
N GLU A 104 23.70 8.32 -19.74
CA GLU A 104 23.93 7.36 -18.65
C GLU A 104 23.17 7.75 -17.37
N THR A 105 23.07 9.05 -17.07
CA THR A 105 22.31 9.56 -15.92
C THR A 105 20.82 9.27 -16.06
N ILE A 106 20.22 9.58 -17.21
CA ILE A 106 18.80 9.32 -17.49
C ILE A 106 18.53 7.82 -17.51
N LYS A 107 19.41 7.03 -18.13
CA LYS A 107 19.32 5.57 -18.14
C LYS A 107 19.30 5.02 -16.73
N LYS A 108 20.25 5.44 -15.87
CA LYS A 108 20.30 5.02 -14.47
C LYS A 108 19.03 5.39 -13.71
N ALA A 109 18.51 6.60 -13.90
CA ALA A 109 17.26 7.04 -13.28
C ALA A 109 16.07 6.16 -13.71
N VAL A 110 15.94 5.86 -15.02
CA VAL A 110 14.87 4.98 -15.53
C VAL A 110 15.04 3.55 -15.05
N GLU A 111 16.27 3.01 -15.04
CA GLU A 111 16.55 1.67 -14.50
C GLU A 111 16.20 1.61 -13.01
N LEU A 112 16.54 2.64 -12.22
CA LEU A 112 16.17 2.71 -10.81
C LEU A 112 14.65 2.79 -10.61
N CYS A 113 13.95 3.58 -11.43
CA CYS A 113 12.49 3.68 -11.43
C CYS A 113 11.83 2.31 -11.63
N ILE A 114 12.34 1.54 -12.61
CA ILE A 114 11.86 0.19 -12.91
C ILE A 114 12.25 -0.79 -11.81
N GLU A 115 13.52 -0.80 -11.39
CA GLU A 115 14.05 -1.73 -10.40
C GLU A 115 13.40 -1.57 -9.03
N LYS A 116 13.08 -0.34 -8.63
CA LYS A 116 12.46 -0.04 -7.33
C LYS A 116 10.94 0.12 -7.40
N SER A 117 10.37 0.14 -8.61
CA SER A 117 8.95 0.43 -8.85
C SER A 117 8.50 1.72 -8.15
N GLY A 118 9.31 2.79 -8.28
CA GLY A 118 9.11 4.07 -7.60
C GLY A 118 9.36 5.27 -8.51
N PRO A 119 8.86 6.46 -8.17
CA PRO A 119 9.05 7.65 -9.00
C PRO A 119 10.52 8.09 -8.99
N VAL A 120 10.95 8.66 -10.12
CA VAL A 120 12.21 9.40 -10.24
C VAL A 120 11.94 10.80 -10.77
N HIS A 121 12.70 11.78 -10.30
CA HIS A 121 12.59 13.17 -10.75
C HIS A 121 13.86 13.53 -11.52
N ILE A 122 13.70 13.93 -12.78
CA ILE A 122 14.80 14.36 -13.65
C ILE A 122 14.58 15.84 -13.94
N ASN A 123 15.48 16.68 -13.43
CA ASN A 123 15.47 18.11 -13.71
C ASN A 123 16.42 18.41 -14.87
N ILE A 124 15.88 18.91 -15.98
CA ILE A 124 16.65 19.20 -17.20
C ILE A 124 16.84 20.72 -17.31
N PRO A 125 18.05 21.27 -17.02
CA PRO A 125 18.34 22.66 -17.34
C PRO A 125 18.41 22.80 -18.86
N LEU A 126 17.71 23.79 -19.41
CA LEU A 126 17.72 24.08 -20.84
C LEU A 126 18.30 25.48 -21.06
N THR A 127 19.34 25.57 -21.87
CA THR A 127 19.95 26.85 -22.25
C THR A 127 19.25 27.44 -23.47
N GLU A 128 19.11 28.78 -23.51
CA GLU A 128 18.59 29.44 -24.71
C GLU A 128 19.60 29.34 -25.87
N PRO A 129 19.15 29.23 -27.13
CA PRO A 129 17.76 29.34 -27.61
C PRO A 129 16.98 28.00 -27.71
N LEU A 130 15.72 28.00 -27.25
CA LEU A 130 14.85 26.81 -27.22
C LEU A 130 13.97 26.61 -28.47
N TYR A 131 14.08 27.49 -29.47
CA TYR A 131 13.14 27.55 -30.60
C TYR A 131 13.69 26.93 -31.89
N ASN A 132 14.91 26.42 -31.85
CA ASN A 132 15.52 25.79 -33.01
C ASN A 132 14.92 24.40 -33.20
N LEU A 133 14.21 24.21 -34.31
CA LEU A 133 13.64 22.92 -34.68
C LEU A 133 14.69 22.08 -35.43
N LEU A 134 14.69 20.78 -35.17
CA LEU A 134 15.41 19.80 -35.99
C LEU A 134 14.44 19.21 -37.02
N GLU A 135 14.88 19.06 -38.27
CA GLU A 135 14.07 18.43 -39.32
C GLU A 135 13.97 16.90 -39.14
N GLU A 136 14.98 16.30 -38.49
CA GLU A 136 15.08 14.87 -38.24
C GLU A 136 15.46 14.60 -36.78
N LEU A 137 14.94 13.51 -36.22
CA LEU A 137 15.32 13.05 -34.88
C LEU A 137 16.78 12.56 -34.90
N PRO A 138 17.61 12.95 -33.92
CA PRO A 138 18.96 12.44 -33.81
C PRO A 138 18.96 10.93 -33.54
N VAL A 139 20.01 10.25 -34.00
CA VAL A 139 20.21 8.82 -33.72
C VAL A 139 20.56 8.66 -32.25
N MET A 140 19.63 8.10 -31.47
CA MET A 140 19.84 7.84 -30.05
C MET A 140 20.59 6.52 -29.85
N PRO A 141 21.53 6.44 -28.88
CA PRO A 141 22.22 5.20 -28.56
C PRO A 141 21.24 4.13 -28.05
N ALA A 142 21.56 2.87 -28.34
CA ALA A 142 20.75 1.75 -27.87
C ALA A 142 20.89 1.59 -26.35
N VAL A 143 19.75 1.46 -25.66
CA VAL A 143 19.73 1.22 -24.21
C VAL A 143 19.92 -0.26 -23.93
N GLU A 144 21.07 -0.65 -23.39
CA GLU A 144 21.28 -1.99 -22.86
C GLU A 144 20.57 -2.15 -21.51
N LYS A 145 19.82 -3.24 -21.34
CA LYS A 145 19.18 -3.57 -20.06
C LYS A 145 20.21 -4.14 -19.10
N THR A 146 20.53 -3.43 -18.02
CA THR A 146 21.51 -3.91 -17.03
C THR A 146 20.86 -4.60 -15.81
N ILE A 147 19.54 -4.50 -15.68
CA ILE A 147 18.77 -5.03 -14.54
C ILE A 147 18.97 -6.56 -14.39
N GLN A 148 19.57 -6.98 -13.29
CA GLN A 148 19.77 -8.39 -12.96
C GLN A 148 18.62 -8.94 -12.10
N LYS A 149 18.05 -10.08 -12.52
CA LYS A 149 17.06 -10.80 -11.71
C LYS A 149 17.73 -11.50 -10.53
N LYS A 150 17.31 -11.17 -9.31
CA LYS A 150 17.73 -11.91 -8.11
C LYS A 150 17.06 -13.29 -8.08
N ASN A 151 17.86 -14.34 -7.92
CA ASN A 151 17.34 -15.67 -7.66
C ASN A 151 16.99 -15.80 -6.17
N TYR A 152 15.75 -16.23 -5.89
CA TYR A 152 15.30 -16.52 -4.54
C TYR A 152 15.44 -18.02 -4.24
N GLU A 153 15.97 -18.36 -3.07
CA GLU A 153 15.99 -19.72 -2.53
C GLU A 153 15.13 -19.78 -1.27
N LEU A 154 14.34 -20.84 -1.12
CA LEU A 154 13.45 -21.01 0.03
C LEU A 154 14.27 -21.53 1.23
N PRO A 155 14.41 -20.77 2.32
CA PRO A 155 15.14 -21.23 3.51
C PRO A 155 14.44 -22.43 4.16
N SER A 156 15.23 -23.43 4.59
CA SER A 156 14.71 -24.67 5.19
C SER A 156 13.99 -24.43 6.52
N ASN A 157 14.35 -23.38 7.27
CA ASN A 157 13.67 -23.01 8.51
C ASN A 157 12.22 -22.59 8.26
N LEU A 158 11.92 -21.89 7.15
CA LEU A 158 10.53 -21.53 6.82
C LEU A 158 9.69 -22.77 6.55
N VAL A 159 10.26 -23.78 5.88
CA VAL A 159 9.57 -25.07 5.66
C VAL A 159 9.29 -25.77 7.00
N ALA A 160 10.25 -25.80 7.92
CA ALA A 160 10.07 -26.37 9.25
C ALA A 160 8.99 -25.62 10.07
N ASP A 161 9.00 -24.29 10.02
CA ASP A 161 8.01 -23.43 10.67
C ASP A 161 6.59 -23.65 10.10
N TRP A 162 6.47 -23.83 8.78
CA TRP A 162 5.20 -24.19 8.13
C TRP A 162 4.64 -25.53 8.64
N HIS A 163 5.50 -26.55 8.75
CA HIS A 163 5.09 -27.88 9.22
C HIS A 163 4.68 -27.90 10.69
N THR A 164 5.28 -27.06 11.53
CA THR A 164 4.98 -27.00 12.96
C THR A 164 3.77 -26.12 13.29
N SER A 165 3.45 -25.17 12.41
CA SER A 165 2.28 -24.29 12.55
C SER A 165 0.99 -25.07 12.30
N LYS A 166 -0.02 -24.95 13.18
CA LYS A 166 -1.32 -25.63 13.00
C LYS A 166 -2.35 -24.72 12.34
N ARG A 167 -2.36 -23.45 12.74
CA ARG A 167 -3.25 -22.41 12.20
C ARG A 167 -2.45 -21.46 11.32
N ILE A 168 -2.56 -21.65 10.00
CA ILE A 168 -1.89 -20.79 9.02
C ILE A 168 -2.94 -19.90 8.36
N MET A 169 -2.66 -18.60 8.37
CA MET A 169 -3.45 -17.59 7.69
C MET A 169 -2.59 -16.85 6.69
N ILE A 170 -3.08 -16.73 5.46
CA ILE A 170 -2.56 -15.81 4.46
C ILE A 170 -3.49 -14.60 4.43
N LEU A 171 -2.96 -13.39 4.58
CA LEU A 171 -3.69 -12.14 4.40
C LEU A 171 -3.14 -11.40 3.19
N ALA A 172 -3.93 -11.35 2.12
CA ALA A 172 -3.61 -10.65 0.90
C ALA A 172 -4.17 -9.22 0.93
N GLY A 173 -3.27 -8.25 0.89
CA GLY A 173 -3.59 -6.83 0.74
C GLY A 173 -3.81 -6.45 -0.72
N THR A 174 -3.48 -5.21 -1.07
CA THR A 174 -3.63 -4.73 -2.47
C THR A 174 -2.60 -5.38 -3.39
N LEU A 175 -3.04 -5.94 -4.51
CA LEU A 175 -2.21 -6.62 -5.51
C LEU A 175 -2.76 -6.35 -6.91
N SER A 176 -1.89 -6.38 -7.93
CA SER A 176 -2.32 -6.48 -9.32
C SER A 176 -2.83 -7.91 -9.62
N PRO A 177 -3.71 -8.10 -10.62
CA PRO A 177 -4.12 -9.42 -11.07
C PRO A 177 -2.90 -10.31 -11.35
N ASN A 178 -2.88 -11.51 -10.76
CA ASN A 178 -1.78 -12.46 -10.91
C ASN A 178 -2.32 -13.90 -10.94
N PRO A 179 -2.60 -14.45 -12.13
CA PRO A 179 -3.15 -15.79 -12.29
C PRO A 179 -2.25 -16.90 -11.74
N GLU A 180 -0.92 -16.72 -11.78
CA GLU A 180 0.02 -17.71 -11.25
C GLU A 180 -0.11 -17.81 -9.71
N LEU A 181 -0.06 -16.65 -9.03
CA LEU A 181 -0.23 -16.58 -7.58
C LEU A 181 -1.61 -17.12 -7.16
N GLU A 182 -2.67 -16.73 -7.87
CA GLU A 182 -4.02 -17.23 -7.60
C GLU A 182 -4.10 -18.75 -7.72
N ALA A 183 -3.54 -19.33 -8.78
CA ALA A 183 -3.52 -20.78 -8.97
C ALA A 183 -2.75 -21.51 -7.85
N GLN A 184 -1.66 -20.92 -7.36
CA GLN A 184 -0.87 -21.46 -6.26
C GLN A 184 -1.64 -21.40 -4.93
N LEU A 185 -2.24 -20.25 -4.60
CA LEU A 185 -3.07 -20.11 -3.39
C LEU A 185 -4.33 -20.97 -3.44
N SER A 186 -4.91 -21.13 -4.63
CA SER A 186 -6.05 -22.01 -4.87
C SER A 186 -5.74 -23.47 -4.51
N GLN A 187 -4.52 -23.95 -4.77
CA GLN A 187 -4.10 -25.31 -4.38
C GLN A 187 -4.10 -25.50 -2.86
N LEU A 188 -3.69 -24.48 -2.11
CA LEU A 188 -3.68 -24.51 -0.64
C LEU A 188 -5.09 -24.60 -0.07
N VAL A 189 -6.03 -23.79 -0.56
CA VAL A 189 -7.41 -23.77 -0.04
C VAL A 189 -8.26 -24.92 -0.57
N LYS A 190 -7.98 -25.46 -1.77
CA LYS A 190 -8.65 -26.67 -2.28
C LYS A 190 -8.51 -27.83 -1.30
N ASN A 191 -7.32 -27.98 -0.70
CA ASN A 191 -7.00 -28.98 0.32
C ASN A 191 -7.26 -28.50 1.76
N HIS A 192 -7.90 -27.35 1.97
CA HIS A 192 -8.21 -26.80 3.30
C HIS A 192 -6.96 -26.64 4.20
N THR A 193 -5.80 -26.39 3.59
CA THR A 193 -4.51 -26.32 4.31
C THR A 193 -4.32 -25.00 5.04
N VAL A 194 -4.82 -23.89 4.48
CA VAL A 194 -4.68 -22.55 5.04
C VAL A 194 -5.97 -21.75 4.89
N VAL A 195 -6.15 -20.75 5.75
CA VAL A 195 -7.17 -19.71 5.59
C VAL A 195 -6.58 -18.57 4.77
N VAL A 196 -7.22 -18.16 3.68
CA VAL A 196 -6.78 -17.01 2.87
C VAL A 196 -7.79 -15.89 3.00
N LEU A 197 -7.42 -14.85 3.73
CA LEU A 197 -8.17 -13.60 3.83
C LEU A 197 -7.72 -12.67 2.71
N THR A 198 -8.66 -12.13 1.94
CA THR A 198 -8.33 -11.22 0.84
C THR A 198 -9.04 -9.87 1.01
N GLU A 199 -8.29 -8.79 0.79
CA GLU A 199 -8.88 -7.49 0.49
C GLU A 199 -9.58 -7.55 -0.88
N MET A 200 -10.63 -6.73 -1.06
CA MET A 200 -11.32 -6.67 -2.35
C MET A 200 -10.39 -6.33 -3.51
N ASN A 201 -9.45 -5.41 -3.31
CA ASN A 201 -8.47 -5.00 -4.32
C ASN A 201 -7.16 -5.83 -4.27
N SER A 202 -7.23 -7.07 -3.76
CA SER A 202 -6.17 -8.06 -3.92
C SER A 202 -6.20 -8.74 -5.28
N ASN A 203 -7.30 -8.61 -6.04
CA ASN A 203 -7.47 -9.26 -7.34
C ASN A 203 -7.20 -10.78 -7.31
N LEU A 204 -7.51 -11.42 -6.18
CA LEU A 204 -7.45 -12.86 -6.01
C LEU A 204 -8.87 -13.44 -5.90
N GLN A 205 -9.15 -14.43 -6.74
CA GLN A 205 -10.47 -15.02 -6.89
C GLN A 205 -10.47 -16.51 -6.61
N HIS A 206 -11.25 -16.94 -5.62
CA HIS A 206 -11.56 -18.36 -5.39
C HIS A 206 -12.71 -18.47 -4.38
N ASP A 207 -13.65 -19.40 -4.57
CA ASP A 207 -14.83 -19.56 -3.69
C ASP A 207 -14.47 -19.86 -2.23
N LYS A 208 -13.32 -20.51 -2.03
CA LYS A 208 -12.73 -20.82 -0.71
C LYS A 208 -11.83 -19.71 -0.14
N PHE A 209 -11.68 -18.57 -0.81
CA PHE A 209 -11.08 -17.39 -0.19
C PHE A 209 -12.13 -16.67 0.65
N PHE A 210 -11.65 -16.04 1.72
CA PHE A 210 -12.45 -15.25 2.65
C PHE A 210 -12.32 -13.79 2.26
N ALA A 211 -13.09 -13.39 1.24
CA ALA A 211 -12.91 -12.11 0.56
C ALA A 211 -13.75 -10.96 1.13
N HIS A 212 -14.58 -11.23 2.14
CA HIS A 212 -15.38 -10.24 2.85
C HIS A 212 -14.93 -10.09 4.30
N ILE A 213 -13.61 -9.90 4.47
CA ILE A 213 -12.91 -9.95 5.76
C ILE A 213 -13.55 -9.07 6.85
N ASP A 214 -14.08 -7.91 6.46
CA ASP A 214 -14.77 -7.01 7.38
C ASP A 214 -16.09 -7.60 7.89
N ARG A 215 -16.86 -8.30 7.06
CA ARG A 215 -18.10 -8.98 7.50
C ARG A 215 -17.77 -10.03 8.56
N TYR A 216 -16.72 -10.81 8.33
CA TYR A 216 -16.37 -11.96 9.16
C TYR A 216 -15.90 -11.55 10.55
N ILE A 217 -15.03 -10.54 10.62
CA ILE A 217 -14.40 -10.08 11.87
C ILE A 217 -15.26 -9.03 12.61
N THR A 218 -16.35 -8.56 12.00
CA THR A 218 -17.28 -7.65 12.69
C THR A 218 -17.81 -8.29 13.97
N ASP A 219 -17.81 -7.51 15.05
CA ASP A 219 -18.23 -7.90 16.41
C ASP A 219 -17.40 -9.00 17.08
N PHE A 220 -16.14 -9.20 16.66
CA PHE A 220 -15.23 -10.08 17.40
C PHE A 220 -14.99 -9.56 18.82
N SER A 221 -15.30 -10.41 19.79
CA SER A 221 -14.92 -10.27 21.18
C SER A 221 -13.43 -10.59 21.39
N ASP A 222 -12.92 -10.34 22.60
CA ASP A 222 -11.54 -10.72 22.91
C ASP A 222 -11.36 -12.26 22.88
N GLU A 223 -12.40 -13.06 23.16
CA GLU A 223 -12.36 -14.52 23.00
C GLU A 223 -12.26 -14.95 21.53
N ASP A 224 -12.98 -14.27 20.64
CA ASP A 224 -12.91 -14.50 19.20
C ASP A 224 -11.49 -14.23 18.68
N TYR A 225 -10.83 -13.16 19.14
CA TYR A 225 -9.45 -12.88 18.75
C TYR A 225 -8.50 -14.05 19.06
N HIS A 226 -8.67 -14.74 20.19
CA HIS A 226 -7.84 -15.90 20.53
C HIS A 226 -8.21 -17.15 19.73
N THR A 227 -9.51 -17.34 19.50
CA THR A 227 -10.06 -18.50 18.78
C THR A 227 -9.63 -18.51 17.33
N TYR A 228 -9.78 -17.37 16.66
CA TYR A 228 -9.48 -17.21 15.23
C TYR A 228 -8.03 -16.79 14.95
N ALA A 229 -7.21 -16.52 15.97
CA ALA A 229 -5.79 -16.17 15.80
C ALA A 229 -5.02 -17.24 15.01
N PRO A 230 -4.20 -16.86 14.02
CA PRO A 230 -3.23 -17.77 13.42
C PRO A 230 -2.01 -17.98 14.32
N ASP A 231 -1.37 -19.14 14.17
CA ASP A 231 -0.04 -19.37 14.73
C ASP A 231 1.03 -18.77 13.81
N LEU A 232 0.83 -18.92 12.50
CA LEU A 232 1.62 -18.34 11.42
C LEU A 232 0.74 -17.44 10.54
N LEU A 233 1.02 -16.14 10.58
CA LEU A 233 0.48 -15.16 9.66
C LEU A 233 1.45 -14.98 8.49
N ILE A 234 0.97 -15.10 7.27
CA ILE A 234 1.71 -14.75 6.06
C ILE A 234 0.97 -13.58 5.42
N THR A 235 1.66 -12.48 5.17
CA THR A 235 1.06 -11.33 4.49
C THR A 235 1.76 -11.07 3.16
N ILE A 236 0.94 -10.73 2.16
CA ILE A 236 1.35 -10.45 0.80
C ILE A 236 0.62 -9.21 0.28
N GLY A 237 1.25 -8.50 -0.65
CA GLY A 237 0.69 -7.28 -1.21
C GLY A 237 0.73 -6.09 -0.27
N GLN A 238 0.26 -4.97 -0.79
CA GLN A 238 0.36 -3.66 -0.15
C GLN A 238 -0.72 -3.47 0.93
N ASN A 239 -0.92 -2.23 1.39
CA ASN A 239 -1.78 -1.89 2.52
C ASN A 239 -3.18 -2.55 2.53
N VAL A 240 -3.49 -3.21 3.64
CA VAL A 240 -4.85 -3.68 3.99
C VAL A 240 -5.73 -2.47 4.36
N VAL A 241 -6.91 -2.34 3.77
CA VAL A 241 -7.89 -1.28 4.03
C VAL A 241 -8.59 -1.50 5.38
N SER A 242 -8.89 -2.76 5.71
CA SER A 242 -9.61 -3.13 6.92
C SER A 242 -8.87 -2.70 8.20
N LYS A 243 -9.47 -1.79 8.95
CA LYS A 243 -9.01 -1.45 10.31
C LYS A 243 -9.28 -2.58 11.29
N ARG A 244 -10.37 -3.33 11.09
CA ARG A 244 -10.81 -4.40 12.00
C ARG A 244 -9.84 -5.58 11.95
N VAL A 245 -9.43 -6.01 10.74
CA VAL A 245 -8.41 -7.05 10.54
C VAL A 245 -7.09 -6.64 11.18
N LYS A 246 -6.65 -5.39 10.99
CA LYS A 246 -5.45 -4.86 11.65
C LYS A 246 -5.55 -4.93 13.17
N GLN A 247 -6.69 -4.53 13.75
CA GLN A 247 -6.89 -4.60 15.20
C GLN A 247 -6.92 -6.05 15.70
N PHE A 248 -7.63 -6.93 15.01
CA PHE A 248 -7.67 -8.36 15.30
C PHE A 248 -6.26 -8.94 15.35
N LEU A 249 -5.47 -8.79 14.29
CA LEU A 249 -4.14 -9.40 14.22
C LEU A 249 -3.16 -8.78 15.23
N ARG A 250 -3.25 -7.47 15.52
CA ARG A 250 -2.45 -6.83 16.58
C ARG A 250 -2.79 -7.35 17.97
N LYS A 251 -4.07 -7.63 18.25
CA LYS A 251 -4.52 -8.20 19.53
C LYS A 251 -4.22 -9.70 19.63
N ALA A 252 -4.40 -10.43 18.54
CA ALA A 252 -4.15 -11.87 18.43
C ALA A 252 -2.67 -12.22 18.66
N LYS A 253 -1.74 -11.30 18.33
CA LYS A 253 -0.29 -11.46 18.46
C LYS A 253 0.19 -12.82 17.89
N PRO A 254 0.08 -13.02 16.57
CA PRO A 254 0.58 -14.23 15.92
C PRO A 254 2.02 -14.51 16.35
N LYS A 255 2.34 -15.78 16.63
CA LYS A 255 3.68 -16.17 17.08
C LYS A 255 4.72 -15.98 15.98
N GLN A 256 4.30 -16.22 14.74
CA GLN A 256 5.11 -15.98 13.57
C GLN A 256 4.34 -15.09 12.59
N HIS A 257 5.05 -14.16 11.98
CA HIS A 257 4.53 -13.34 10.90
C HIS A 257 5.59 -13.19 9.82
N TRP A 258 5.28 -13.69 8.63
CA TRP A 258 6.09 -13.52 7.44
C TRP A 258 5.43 -12.48 6.54
N HIS A 259 6.19 -11.52 6.06
CA HIS A 259 5.73 -10.62 5.01
C HIS A 259 6.60 -10.83 3.77
N ILE A 260 5.93 -11.12 2.65
CA ILE A 260 6.57 -11.41 1.37
C ILE A 260 6.27 -10.24 0.43
N ASP A 261 7.32 -9.51 0.08
CA ASP A 261 7.29 -8.42 -0.89
C ASP A 261 8.70 -8.24 -1.46
N GLU A 262 8.81 -7.74 -2.69
CA GLU A 262 10.11 -7.55 -3.35
C GLU A 262 10.90 -6.38 -2.75
N TYR A 263 10.21 -5.40 -2.16
CA TYR A 263 10.79 -4.11 -1.81
C TYR A 263 10.52 -3.68 -0.36
N TRP A 264 9.31 -3.89 0.15
CA TRP A 264 8.87 -3.29 1.40
C TRP A 264 8.05 -4.23 2.28
N GLN A 265 8.57 -4.54 3.47
CA GLN A 265 7.93 -5.44 4.43
C GLN A 265 7.61 -4.72 5.77
N PRO A 266 6.51 -3.96 5.85
CA PRO A 266 6.15 -3.21 7.05
C PRO A 266 5.63 -4.13 8.17
N ASP A 267 6.05 -3.86 9.42
CA ASP A 267 5.51 -4.56 10.60
C ASP A 267 4.17 -3.96 11.06
N THR A 268 3.17 -4.01 10.17
CA THR A 268 1.84 -3.41 10.39
C THR A 268 1.12 -3.98 11.62
N TYR A 269 1.41 -5.23 11.96
CA TYR A 269 0.71 -6.00 13.00
C TYR A 269 1.53 -6.16 14.29
N TYR A 270 2.73 -5.59 14.37
CA TYR A 270 3.64 -5.69 15.52
C TYR A 270 4.01 -7.13 15.89
N ALA A 271 4.21 -7.96 14.86
CA ALA A 271 4.47 -9.38 14.99
C ALA A 271 5.50 -9.90 13.97
N LEU A 272 6.00 -9.07 13.05
CA LEU A 272 6.86 -9.48 11.94
C LEU A 272 8.13 -10.20 12.43
N THR A 273 8.22 -11.48 12.10
CA THR A 273 9.37 -12.33 12.42
C THR A 273 10.27 -12.58 11.22
N GLN A 274 9.73 -12.56 9.99
CA GLN A 274 10.50 -12.82 8.76
C GLN A 274 10.15 -11.79 7.68
N LYS A 275 11.19 -11.16 7.12
CA LYS A 275 11.11 -10.32 5.91
C LYS A 275 11.60 -11.16 4.73
N ILE A 276 10.71 -11.45 3.80
CA ILE A 276 11.02 -12.33 2.67
C ILE A 276 11.05 -11.47 1.40
N GLU A 277 12.27 -11.21 0.91
CA GLU A 277 12.54 -10.36 -0.26
C GLU A 277 12.40 -11.16 -1.56
N THR A 278 11.16 -11.39 -1.99
CA THR A 278 10.85 -12.00 -3.30
C THR A 278 9.39 -11.75 -3.66
N LYS A 279 9.02 -12.05 -4.91
CA LYS A 279 7.63 -11.99 -5.35
C LYS A 279 6.81 -13.15 -4.76
N PRO A 280 5.55 -12.92 -4.35
CA PRO A 280 4.70 -13.98 -3.79
C PRO A 280 4.63 -15.25 -4.66
N GLU A 281 4.48 -15.11 -5.97
CA GLU A 281 4.39 -16.25 -6.90
C GLU A 281 5.68 -17.08 -6.96
N ILE A 282 6.84 -16.46 -6.77
CA ILE A 282 8.14 -17.15 -6.70
C ILE A 282 8.25 -17.91 -5.37
N PHE A 283 7.85 -17.27 -4.27
CA PHE A 283 7.84 -17.89 -2.95
C PHE A 283 6.93 -19.12 -2.91
N PHE A 284 5.65 -18.96 -3.29
CA PHE A 284 4.68 -20.05 -3.22
C PHE A 284 4.97 -21.16 -4.22
N SER A 285 5.51 -20.86 -5.41
CA SER A 285 6.04 -21.88 -6.34
C SER A 285 7.06 -22.82 -5.70
N LYS A 286 7.96 -22.28 -4.86
CA LYS A 286 8.98 -23.07 -4.16
C LYS A 286 8.42 -23.74 -2.91
N LEU A 287 7.57 -23.04 -2.15
CA LEU A 287 6.95 -23.58 -0.95
C LEU A 287 6.10 -24.81 -1.27
N LEU A 288 5.25 -24.74 -2.29
CA LEU A 288 4.37 -25.84 -2.70
C LEU A 288 5.13 -27.12 -3.08
N LYS A 289 6.39 -27.02 -3.53
CA LYS A 289 7.25 -28.18 -3.82
C LYS A 289 7.83 -28.85 -2.58
N SER A 290 7.82 -28.14 -1.45
CA SER A 290 8.50 -28.52 -0.21
C SER A 290 7.54 -28.85 0.93
N ILE A 291 6.22 -28.75 0.72
CA ILE A 291 5.20 -28.99 1.74
C ILE A 291 4.21 -30.06 1.30
N ASN A 292 3.55 -30.68 2.29
CA ASN A 292 2.37 -31.50 2.06
C ASN A 292 1.10 -30.65 2.19
N LEU A 293 0.15 -30.90 1.29
CA LEU A 293 -1.17 -30.26 1.30
C LEU A 293 -2.14 -31.16 2.06
N GLU A 294 -2.37 -30.84 3.34
CA GLU A 294 -3.26 -31.59 4.20
C GLU A 294 -4.36 -30.68 4.77
N PRO A 295 -5.59 -31.20 4.94
CA PRO A 295 -6.69 -30.43 5.54
C PRO A 295 -6.42 -30.15 7.01
N ARG A 296 -6.72 -28.92 7.43
CA ARG A 296 -6.53 -28.48 8.82
C ARG A 296 -7.85 -28.01 9.43
N PRO A 297 -8.14 -28.36 10.70
CA PRO A 297 -9.37 -27.92 11.37
C PRO A 297 -9.59 -26.40 11.37
N TYR A 298 -8.50 -25.63 11.29
CA TYR A 298 -8.52 -24.18 11.24
C TYR A 298 -9.29 -23.61 10.04
N PHE A 299 -9.23 -24.27 8.87
CA PHE A 299 -10.00 -23.84 7.71
C PHE A 299 -11.50 -23.94 7.99
N ASN A 300 -11.95 -25.11 8.46
CA ASN A 300 -13.38 -25.36 8.76
C ASN A 300 -13.92 -24.42 9.84
N LEU A 301 -13.10 -24.03 10.82
CA LEU A 301 -13.47 -23.02 11.81
C LEU A 301 -13.86 -21.69 11.16
N TRP A 302 -13.07 -21.23 10.19
CA TRP A 302 -13.36 -20.00 9.44
C TRP A 302 -14.52 -20.17 8.44
N ASP A 303 -14.64 -21.34 7.82
CA ASP A 303 -15.72 -21.66 6.86
C ASP A 303 -17.10 -21.58 7.54
N VAL A 304 -17.23 -22.16 8.73
CA VAL A 304 -18.47 -22.06 9.54
C VAL A 304 -18.77 -20.61 9.96
N LEU A 305 -17.73 -19.82 10.27
CA LEU A 305 -17.88 -18.39 10.56
C LEU A 305 -18.40 -17.63 9.33
N LYS A 306 -17.83 -17.90 8.16
CA LYS A 306 -18.21 -17.29 6.87
C LYS A 306 -19.70 -17.52 6.61
N ASP A 307 -20.16 -18.77 6.63
CA ASP A 307 -21.57 -19.12 6.40
C ASP A 307 -22.52 -18.36 7.34
N LYS A 308 -22.17 -18.33 8.64
CA LYS A 308 -22.97 -17.64 9.66
C LYS A 308 -23.04 -16.13 9.42
N LYS A 309 -21.93 -15.51 9.01
CA LYS A 309 -21.83 -14.05 8.82
C LYS A 309 -22.45 -13.61 7.51
N ASP A 310 -22.29 -14.40 6.44
CA ASP A 310 -22.92 -14.14 5.15
C ASP A 310 -24.45 -14.28 5.25
N ALA A 311 -24.98 -15.29 5.96
CA ALA A 311 -26.42 -15.41 6.21
C ALA A 311 -27.00 -14.18 6.94
N LYS A 312 -26.28 -13.62 7.93
CA LYS A 312 -26.69 -12.39 8.62
C LYS A 312 -26.62 -11.16 7.73
N HIS A 313 -25.62 -11.08 6.87
CA HIS A 313 -25.49 -9.99 5.91
C HIS A 313 -26.67 -9.98 4.94
N GLU A 314 -27.05 -11.15 4.41
CA GLU A 314 -28.23 -11.31 3.55
C GLU A 314 -29.54 -10.97 4.28
N GLU A 315 -29.70 -11.37 5.54
CA GLU A 315 -30.87 -11.00 6.35
C GLU A 315 -31.00 -9.47 6.47
N TYR A 316 -29.88 -8.77 6.68
CA TYR A 316 -29.86 -7.30 6.74
C TYR A 316 -30.17 -6.67 5.38
N LEU A 317 -29.57 -7.18 4.30
CA LEU A 317 -29.79 -6.66 2.93
C LEU A 317 -31.25 -6.74 2.50
N ASN A 318 -31.97 -7.80 2.91
CA ASN A 318 -33.40 -7.95 2.62
C ASN A 318 -34.28 -6.89 3.32
N LYS A 319 -33.76 -6.23 4.36
CA LYS A 319 -34.48 -5.20 5.14
C LYS A 319 -33.94 -3.79 4.88
N ALA A 320 -32.78 -3.66 4.24
CA ALA A 320 -32.10 -2.39 4.06
C ALA A 320 -32.84 -1.50 3.05
N PRO A 321 -33.07 -0.21 3.36
CA PRO A 321 -33.62 0.73 2.40
C PRO A 321 -32.56 1.11 1.34
N PHE A 322 -33.02 1.71 0.25
CA PHE A 322 -32.12 2.32 -0.73
C PHE A 322 -31.20 3.34 -0.05
N SER A 323 -29.90 3.17 -0.24
CA SER A 323 -28.81 3.87 0.43
C SER A 323 -27.54 3.71 -0.40
N ASP A 324 -26.50 4.48 -0.07
CA ASP A 324 -25.14 4.27 -0.59
C ASP A 324 -24.68 2.82 -0.37
N PHE A 325 -24.90 2.24 0.80
CA PHE A 325 -24.62 0.83 1.09
C PHE A 325 -25.38 -0.12 0.14
N TYR A 326 -26.69 0.08 -0.03
CA TYR A 326 -27.50 -0.77 -0.92
C TYR A 326 -27.11 -0.64 -2.40
N LEU A 327 -26.66 0.55 -2.82
CA LEU A 327 -26.17 0.78 -4.18
C LEU A 327 -24.98 -0.14 -4.51
N PHE A 328 -24.05 -0.37 -3.58
CA PHE A 328 -22.91 -1.26 -3.82
C PHE A 328 -23.35 -2.72 -4.03
N LYS A 329 -24.42 -3.18 -3.36
CA LYS A 329 -25.04 -4.48 -3.66
C LYS A 329 -25.62 -4.55 -5.07
N GLN A 330 -26.21 -3.46 -5.56
CA GLN A 330 -26.73 -3.43 -6.93
C GLN A 330 -25.59 -3.43 -7.96
N LEU A 331 -24.58 -2.59 -7.73
CA LEU A 331 -23.43 -2.46 -8.60
C LEU A 331 -22.63 -3.76 -8.71
N SER A 332 -22.41 -4.49 -7.59
CA SER A 332 -21.73 -5.79 -7.64
C SER A 332 -22.41 -6.77 -8.60
N ASN A 333 -23.73 -6.68 -8.77
CA ASN A 333 -24.51 -7.60 -9.59
C ASN A 333 -24.76 -7.10 -11.02
N GLN A 334 -24.69 -5.79 -11.26
CA GLN A 334 -25.09 -5.18 -12.53
C GLN A 334 -23.93 -4.73 -13.42
N ILE A 335 -22.72 -4.56 -12.87
CA ILE A 335 -21.55 -4.23 -13.69
C ILE A 335 -21.25 -5.39 -14.65
N PRO A 336 -21.03 -5.15 -15.95
CA PRO A 336 -20.68 -6.22 -16.89
C PRO A 336 -19.32 -6.83 -16.58
N ALA A 337 -19.16 -8.14 -16.80
CA ALA A 337 -17.96 -8.88 -16.40
C ALA A 337 -16.66 -8.41 -17.08
N ASN A 338 -16.75 -7.80 -18.27
CA ASN A 338 -15.62 -7.28 -19.02
C ASN A 338 -15.23 -5.85 -18.60
N TYR A 339 -15.71 -5.36 -17.45
CA TYR A 339 -15.37 -4.04 -16.94
C TYR A 339 -14.33 -4.13 -15.84
N ARG A 340 -13.50 -3.09 -15.77
CA ARG A 340 -12.59 -2.86 -14.65
C ARG A 340 -13.21 -1.86 -13.70
N VAL A 341 -12.94 -2.00 -12.41
CA VAL A 341 -13.57 -1.17 -11.38
C VAL A 341 -12.51 -0.44 -10.57
N HIS A 342 -12.49 0.88 -10.69
CA HIS A 342 -11.70 1.74 -9.81
C HIS A 342 -12.59 2.27 -8.69
N PHE A 343 -12.28 1.93 -7.44
CA PHE A 343 -12.93 2.55 -6.27
C PHE A 343 -12.10 3.71 -5.77
N SER A 344 -12.74 4.85 -5.50
CA SER A 344 -12.09 5.92 -4.78
C SER A 344 -11.78 5.51 -3.33
N ASN A 345 -10.93 6.31 -2.68
CA ASN A 345 -10.74 6.23 -1.24
C ASN A 345 -12.02 6.62 -0.46
N SER A 346 -11.91 6.66 0.87
CA SER A 346 -13.02 6.91 1.80
C SER A 346 -14.03 5.75 1.87
N SER A 347 -15.34 6.01 1.82
CA SER A 347 -16.38 4.99 2.00
C SER A 347 -16.47 4.01 0.84
N ALA A 348 -16.12 4.42 -0.39
CA ALA A 348 -16.32 3.60 -1.58
C ALA A 348 -15.56 2.26 -1.51
N ILE A 349 -14.23 2.29 -1.35
CA ILE A 349 -13.44 1.08 -1.18
C ILE A 349 -13.84 0.25 0.05
N ARG A 350 -14.39 0.88 1.10
CA ARG A 350 -14.84 0.17 2.32
C ARG A 350 -16.15 -0.58 2.11
N TYR A 351 -17.11 0.01 1.38
CA TYR A 351 -18.31 -0.71 0.98
C TYR A 351 -17.99 -1.81 -0.01
N ALA A 352 -17.03 -1.62 -0.92
CA ALA A 352 -16.59 -2.68 -1.83
C ALA A 352 -16.18 -3.97 -1.10
N GLN A 353 -15.49 -3.86 0.06
CA GLN A 353 -15.13 -5.02 0.91
C GLN A 353 -16.33 -5.84 1.39
N LEU A 354 -17.53 -5.26 1.37
CA LEU A 354 -18.75 -5.87 1.88
C LEU A 354 -19.59 -6.52 0.79
N PHE A 355 -19.18 -6.55 -0.48
CA PHE A 355 -19.97 -7.09 -1.60
C PHE A 355 -19.12 -7.92 -2.56
N GLU A 356 -19.73 -8.58 -3.55
CA GLU A 356 -19.05 -9.48 -4.49
C GLU A 356 -18.50 -8.75 -5.73
N TYR A 357 -17.35 -8.08 -5.56
CA TYR A 357 -16.61 -7.47 -6.67
C TYR A 357 -15.38 -8.28 -7.09
N GLN A 358 -15.12 -9.45 -6.48
CA GLN A 358 -13.91 -10.24 -6.76
C GLN A 358 -13.82 -10.64 -8.23
N LYS A 359 -14.96 -10.80 -8.92
CA LYS A 359 -15.03 -11.15 -10.35
C LYS A 359 -14.51 -10.08 -11.32
N TYR A 360 -14.16 -8.89 -10.83
CA TYR A 360 -13.62 -7.79 -11.63
C TYR A 360 -12.16 -7.52 -11.24
N ASP A 361 -11.41 -6.93 -12.16
CA ASP A 361 -10.14 -6.29 -11.80
C ASP A 361 -10.45 -4.98 -11.06
N VAL A 362 -10.08 -4.97 -9.77
CA VAL A 362 -10.37 -3.90 -8.82
C VAL A 362 -9.11 -3.09 -8.54
N TYR A 363 -9.20 -1.77 -8.75
CA TYR A 363 -8.14 -0.81 -8.49
C TYR A 363 -8.55 0.22 -7.44
N CYS A 364 -7.58 0.75 -6.70
CA CYS A 364 -7.77 1.85 -5.76
C CYS A 364 -6.41 2.45 -5.37
N ASN A 365 -6.32 3.78 -5.29
CA ASN A 365 -5.10 4.50 -4.90
C ASN A 365 -4.82 4.36 -3.38
N ARG A 366 -4.21 3.25 -2.96
CA ARG A 366 -4.05 2.87 -1.54
C ARG A 366 -2.68 3.12 -0.92
N GLY A 367 -1.78 3.82 -1.60
CA GLY A 367 -0.48 4.27 -1.07
C GLY A 367 -0.67 5.26 0.09
N THR A 368 -0.86 6.53 -0.23
CA THR A 368 -1.15 7.60 0.75
C THR A 368 -2.64 7.78 1.04
N SER A 369 -3.52 7.06 0.30
CA SER A 369 -4.97 7.10 0.49
C SER A 369 -5.66 8.45 0.19
N GLY A 370 -5.08 9.25 -0.71
CA GLY A 370 -5.60 10.57 -1.11
C GLY A 370 -6.93 10.52 -1.90
N ILE A 371 -7.69 11.60 -1.85
CA ILE A 371 -8.97 11.75 -2.58
C ILE A 371 -8.83 12.58 -3.87
N ASP A 372 -7.62 13.01 -4.15
CA ASP A 372 -7.22 14.10 -5.05
C ASP A 372 -6.89 13.68 -6.48
N GLY A 373 -6.77 12.38 -6.75
CA GLY A 373 -6.33 11.87 -8.07
C GLY A 373 -7.06 10.62 -8.56
N CYS A 374 -8.20 10.25 -7.96
CA CYS A 374 -8.88 8.99 -8.32
C CYS A 374 -9.50 9.02 -9.74
N THR A 375 -9.99 10.18 -10.18
CA THR A 375 -10.58 10.36 -11.52
C THR A 375 -9.51 10.29 -12.59
N SER A 376 -8.42 11.03 -12.40
CA SER A 376 -7.26 11.06 -13.29
C SER A 376 -6.60 9.69 -13.40
N THR A 377 -6.46 8.95 -12.29
CA THR A 377 -5.95 7.56 -12.35
C THR A 377 -6.90 6.63 -13.10
N ALA A 378 -8.22 6.70 -12.85
CA ALA A 378 -9.18 5.89 -13.58
C ALA A 378 -9.19 6.21 -15.09
N MET A 379 -8.98 7.48 -15.46
CA MET A 379 -8.82 7.88 -16.86
C MET A 379 -7.57 7.27 -17.49
N GLY A 380 -6.44 7.23 -16.77
CA GLY A 380 -5.22 6.57 -17.23
C GLY A 380 -5.44 5.08 -17.52
N PHE A 381 -6.18 4.37 -16.65
CA PHE A 381 -6.58 2.99 -16.92
C PHE A 381 -7.49 2.89 -18.16
N ALA A 382 -8.49 3.76 -18.27
CA ALA A 382 -9.40 3.76 -19.43
C ALA A 382 -8.65 4.00 -20.76
N MET A 383 -7.57 4.79 -20.75
CA MET A 383 -6.77 5.10 -21.94
C MET A 383 -5.83 3.96 -22.36
N MET A 384 -5.37 3.14 -21.42
CA MET A 384 -4.35 2.13 -21.66
C MET A 384 -4.92 0.73 -21.90
N GLU A 385 -6.20 0.52 -21.59
CA GLU A 385 -6.83 -0.78 -21.55
C GLU A 385 -7.99 -0.84 -22.54
N ASP A 386 -8.18 -1.99 -23.17
CA ASP A 386 -9.26 -2.20 -24.14
C ASP A 386 -10.63 -2.31 -23.43
N GLU A 387 -10.65 -2.83 -22.20
CA GLU A 387 -11.86 -2.96 -21.40
C GLU A 387 -12.33 -1.64 -20.78
N PRO A 388 -13.65 -1.36 -20.76
CA PRO A 388 -14.18 -0.18 -20.10
C PRO A 388 -13.84 -0.12 -18.61
N THR A 389 -13.44 1.06 -18.14
CA THR A 389 -13.19 1.33 -16.72
C THR A 389 -14.35 2.09 -16.09
N ILE A 390 -14.90 1.57 -14.99
CA ILE A 390 -15.87 2.27 -14.14
C ILE A 390 -15.16 2.85 -12.92
N LEU A 391 -15.35 4.14 -12.67
CA LEU A 391 -14.99 4.80 -11.43
C LEU A 391 -16.20 4.88 -10.50
N ILE A 392 -16.10 4.29 -9.31
CA ILE A 392 -17.08 4.46 -8.21
C ILE A 392 -16.44 5.39 -7.18
N THR A 393 -16.94 6.62 -7.11
CA THR A 393 -16.34 7.70 -6.33
C THR A 393 -17.37 8.45 -5.48
N GLY A 394 -16.89 9.03 -4.37
CA GLY A 394 -17.67 9.98 -3.58
C GLY A 394 -17.69 11.37 -4.22
N ASP A 395 -18.67 12.18 -3.85
CA ASP A 395 -18.86 13.56 -4.31
C ASP A 395 -17.61 14.43 -4.09
N LEU A 396 -17.05 14.44 -2.88
CA LEU A 396 -15.87 15.25 -2.58
C LEU A 396 -14.62 14.81 -3.36
N SER A 397 -14.43 13.49 -3.53
CA SER A 397 -13.31 12.95 -4.31
C SER A 397 -13.46 13.28 -5.79
N PHE A 398 -14.69 13.22 -6.31
CA PHE A 398 -15.00 13.64 -7.67
C PHE A 398 -14.73 15.13 -7.89
N PHE A 399 -15.20 15.99 -6.98
CA PHE A 399 -14.97 17.44 -7.11
C PHE A 399 -13.49 17.82 -7.01
N TYR A 400 -12.71 17.12 -6.20
CA TYR A 400 -11.27 17.38 -6.07
C TYR A 400 -10.52 17.18 -7.38
N ASP A 401 -10.93 16.18 -8.15
CA ASP A 401 -10.25 15.71 -9.36
C ASP A 401 -11.15 15.79 -10.61
N ILE A 402 -12.09 16.75 -10.63
CA ILE A 402 -13.02 16.92 -11.74
C ILE A 402 -12.30 17.31 -13.04
N ASN A 403 -11.18 18.00 -12.92
CA ASN A 403 -10.31 18.37 -14.05
C ASN A 403 -9.63 17.15 -14.69
N GLY A 404 -9.63 15.98 -14.04
CA GLY A 404 -9.21 14.73 -14.68
C GLY A 404 -10.07 14.35 -15.89
N LEU A 405 -11.28 14.92 -16.01
CA LEU A 405 -12.15 14.81 -17.18
C LEU A 405 -11.82 15.83 -18.29
N TRP A 406 -10.87 16.75 -18.08
CA TRP A 406 -10.43 17.70 -19.11
C TRP A 406 -9.26 17.13 -19.92
N ASN A 407 -9.37 15.86 -20.28
CA ASN A 407 -8.36 15.14 -21.05
C ASN A 407 -8.88 14.92 -22.49
N GLN A 408 -8.11 15.34 -23.50
CA GLN A 408 -8.49 15.15 -24.91
C GLN A 408 -8.39 13.70 -25.38
N TYR A 409 -7.74 12.85 -24.59
CA TYR A 409 -7.53 11.43 -24.86
C TYR A 409 -8.58 10.54 -24.17
N ILE A 410 -9.69 11.10 -23.68
CA ILE A 410 -10.81 10.30 -23.17
C ILE A 410 -11.25 9.32 -24.26
N PRO A 411 -11.24 8.00 -24.00
CA PRO A 411 -11.71 7.03 -24.97
C PRO A 411 -13.16 7.35 -25.38
N PRO A 412 -13.48 7.33 -26.68
CA PRO A 412 -14.85 7.54 -27.11
C PRO A 412 -15.74 6.44 -26.53
N TYR A 413 -16.94 6.82 -26.06
CA TYR A 413 -17.96 5.83 -25.70
C TYR A 413 -18.36 5.10 -26.99
N THR A 414 -18.03 3.80 -27.07
CA THR A 414 -18.33 2.95 -28.22
C THR A 414 -19.69 2.27 -28.08
#